data_AF-A0A6V7GW48-F1
#
_entry.id   AF-A0A6V7GW48-F1
#
_cell.length_a   1.000
_cell.length_b   1.000
_cell.length_c   1.000
_cell.angle_alpha   90.00
_cell.angle_beta   90.00
_cell.angle_gamma   90.00
#
_symmetry.space_group_name_H-M   'P 1'
#
loop_
_entity.id
_entity.type
_entity.pdbx_description
1 polymer ?
#
loop_
_entity_poly.entity_id
_entity_poly.type
_entity_poly.pdbx_seq_one_letter_code
_entity_poly.pdbx_strand_id
1 'polypeptide(L)'
;MEPNEEKKSLSQEQDTTKPLNINPKLYPEPESHLQSLGFTLNNGKARFKLDEDAPLYSKATVTNFCGADADDTSLSFVVLGKDSLDTIQQSSLASYVDIQQKSMSIDYNSMIASWDSAEVHRKLNELLQENTKLKETLKQNNIAMKQQFNSLATWHEEIMKVHQDHKKKFAETRELINYLKKENADLKMRLSAELTSHTEMGYELLDANDKQNNRKGEKVSIPENKLSRSVIAELNSILNEDIEKKRVQEQDATTESVQKIAELEKQIVDSKQLLEEEKSAFRKEQENLRIEKKLLDSRKKTLEIEYKNLNDVKELLQQERISLQEEQSSLDQQSLLYETHYKKALESEKKKFEVNCNQLITELGIMHESLEKKEATIKELEKELMQHKEDISLLQTQLKLYEEDFGQERKLKELALEEKNALSEHLQKQIEFHEQSKISSERHKNSAGGLQHPPLPYSCPNCNLTYENLRLLEAHVNRCLSID
;
A
#
# COMPACT_ATOMS: atom_id res chain seq x y z
N MET A 1 -34.61 -43.08 -48.06
CA MET A 1 -35.67 -42.44 -47.26
C MET A 1 -35.15 -41.07 -46.88
N GLU A 2 -35.87 -40.06 -47.34
CA GLU A 2 -35.42 -38.67 -47.39
C GLU A 2 -35.13 -38.05 -46.01
N PRO A 3 -34.28 -36.99 -46.01
CA PRO A 3 -33.73 -36.30 -44.84
C PRO A 3 -34.57 -35.05 -44.50
N ASN A 4 -34.17 -34.29 -43.48
CA ASN A 4 -34.55 -32.88 -43.45
C ASN A 4 -33.32 -31.98 -43.18
N GLU A 5 -33.04 -31.18 -44.20
CA GLU A 5 -32.18 -30.00 -44.20
C GLU A 5 -32.83 -28.89 -43.36
N GLU A 6 -32.04 -27.95 -42.82
CA GLU A 6 -32.45 -26.55 -42.87
C GLU A 6 -31.25 -25.60 -42.89
N LYS A 7 -31.45 -24.51 -43.64
CA LYS A 7 -30.47 -23.71 -44.37
C LYS A 7 -30.08 -22.41 -43.65
N LYS A 8 -28.79 -22.09 -43.78
CA LYS A 8 -28.15 -20.81 -44.21
C LYS A 8 -29.05 -19.60 -44.56
N SER A 9 -28.68 -18.42 -44.04
CA SER A 9 -28.77 -17.07 -44.66
C SER A 9 -28.11 -16.05 -43.71
N LEU A 10 -26.91 -15.50 -43.93
CA LEU A 10 -26.50 -14.42 -44.85
C LEU A 10 -27.62 -13.44 -45.27
N SER A 11 -27.59 -12.23 -44.71
CA SER A 11 -28.16 -11.03 -45.34
C SER A 11 -27.24 -9.83 -45.06
N GLN A 12 -26.90 -9.18 -46.16
CA GLN A 12 -26.14 -7.96 -46.35
C GLN A 12 -27.17 -6.87 -46.63
N GLU A 13 -27.16 -5.76 -45.90
CA GLU A 13 -27.88 -4.53 -46.28
C GLU A 13 -26.88 -3.40 -46.41
N GLN A 14 -26.75 -2.92 -47.65
CA GLN A 14 -26.29 -1.59 -48.02
C GLN A 14 -27.54 -0.76 -48.33
N ASP A 15 -27.63 0.47 -47.81
CA ASP A 15 -28.04 1.65 -48.57
C ASP A 15 -27.77 2.92 -47.73
N THR A 16 -26.73 3.67 -48.09
CA THR A 16 -26.78 4.96 -48.81
C THR A 16 -27.48 6.10 -48.09
N THR A 17 -26.68 7.05 -47.59
CA THR A 17 -26.98 8.49 -47.71
C THR A 17 -25.67 9.29 -47.66
N LYS A 18 -25.42 10.08 -48.71
CA LYS A 18 -24.26 10.97 -48.90
C LYS A 18 -24.53 12.34 -48.22
N PRO A 19 -23.53 13.24 -48.09
CA PRO A 19 -23.14 13.82 -46.82
C PRO A 19 -23.58 15.29 -46.66
N LEU A 20 -23.81 15.70 -45.41
CA LEU A 20 -23.82 17.11 -45.03
C LEU A 20 -22.44 17.51 -44.50
N ASN A 21 -21.89 18.49 -45.19
CA ASN A 21 -20.61 19.15 -45.00
C ASN A 21 -20.60 19.94 -43.67
N ILE A 22 -19.77 19.52 -42.70
CA ILE A 22 -19.50 20.29 -41.47
C ILE A 22 -17.99 20.25 -41.18
N ASN A 23 -17.46 21.44 -40.91
CA ASN A 23 -16.07 21.85 -40.69
C ASN A 23 -15.18 20.90 -39.84
N PRO A 24 -13.93 20.59 -40.25
CA PRO A 24 -12.97 19.86 -39.43
C PRO A 24 -12.07 20.85 -38.69
N LYS A 25 -12.48 21.29 -37.50
CA LYS A 25 -11.61 21.93 -36.51
C LYS A 25 -12.30 21.85 -35.14
N LEU A 26 -11.62 21.25 -34.17
CA LEU A 26 -12.02 21.02 -32.77
C LEU A 26 -12.60 19.63 -32.45
N TYR A 27 -11.78 18.58 -32.55
CA TYR A 27 -11.77 17.47 -31.59
C TYR A 27 -10.36 16.85 -31.60
N PRO A 28 -9.72 16.59 -30.44
CA PRO A 28 -8.49 15.82 -30.41
C PRO A 28 -8.81 14.35 -30.70
N GLU A 29 -8.01 13.79 -31.59
CA GLU A 29 -8.04 12.40 -32.05
C GLU A 29 -7.92 11.43 -30.85
N PRO A 30 -8.76 10.39 -30.72
CA PRO A 30 -8.76 9.47 -29.57
C PRO A 30 -7.54 8.52 -29.55
N GLU A 31 -6.65 8.60 -30.54
CA GLU A 31 -5.52 7.69 -30.72
C GLU A 31 -4.35 7.97 -29.78
N SER A 32 -4.27 9.17 -29.18
CA SER A 32 -3.12 9.54 -28.32
C SER A 32 -3.13 8.88 -26.94
N HIS A 33 -4.29 8.45 -26.43
CA HIS A 33 -4.42 7.96 -25.06
C HIS A 33 -3.99 6.49 -24.86
N LEU A 34 -3.99 5.69 -25.93
CA LEU A 34 -3.59 4.28 -25.89
C LEU A 34 -2.08 4.10 -26.15
N GLN A 35 -1.48 5.01 -26.92
CA GLN A 35 -0.05 5.03 -27.18
C GLN A 35 0.77 5.45 -25.94
N SER A 36 0.25 6.39 -25.12
CA SER A 36 0.89 6.77 -23.85
C SER A 36 0.88 5.65 -22.80
N LEU A 37 0.08 4.60 -23.02
CA LEU A 37 -0.03 3.41 -22.17
C LEU A 37 0.75 2.20 -22.73
N GLY A 38 1.53 2.37 -23.81
CA GLY A 38 2.38 1.31 -24.38
C GLY A 38 1.67 0.31 -25.30
N PHE A 39 0.46 0.62 -25.78
CA PHE A 39 -0.29 -0.26 -26.70
C PHE A 39 -0.10 0.12 -28.16
N THR A 40 -0.10 -0.89 -29.04
CA THR A 40 -0.25 -0.69 -30.49
C THR A 40 -1.54 -1.35 -30.99
N LEU A 41 -2.22 -0.69 -31.93
CA LEU A 41 -3.44 -1.18 -32.57
C LEU A 41 -3.06 -1.90 -33.86
N ASN A 42 -3.13 -3.24 -33.86
CA ASN A 42 -3.08 -4.04 -35.08
C ASN A 42 -4.46 -4.67 -35.30
N ASN A 43 -5.11 -4.35 -36.42
CA ASN A 43 -6.45 -4.85 -36.82
C ASN A 43 -7.55 -4.69 -35.73
N GLY A 44 -7.60 -3.53 -35.07
CA GLY A 44 -8.67 -3.19 -34.12
C GLY A 44 -8.64 -3.96 -32.79
N LYS A 45 -7.55 -4.68 -32.48
CA LYS A 45 -7.33 -5.30 -31.16
C LYS A 45 -6.07 -4.73 -30.52
N ALA A 46 -6.20 -4.19 -29.31
CA ALA A 46 -5.08 -3.70 -28.52
C ALA A 46 -4.20 -4.87 -28.06
N ARG A 47 -2.89 -4.77 -28.28
CA ARG A 47 -1.88 -5.70 -27.76
C ARG A 47 -0.74 -4.93 -27.09
N PHE A 48 -0.18 -5.54 -26.03
CA PHE A 48 1.03 -5.05 -25.37
C PHE A 48 2.23 -5.22 -26.31
N LYS A 49 3.09 -4.21 -26.34
CA LYS A 49 4.39 -4.32 -26.99
C LYS A 49 5.29 -5.17 -26.08
N LEU A 50 5.36 -6.48 -26.32
CA LEU A 50 6.45 -7.30 -25.81
C LEU A 50 7.64 -7.01 -26.73
N ASP A 51 8.62 -6.25 -26.25
CA ASP A 51 9.92 -6.20 -26.90
C ASP A 51 10.51 -7.62 -26.82
N GLU A 52 10.47 -8.34 -27.95
CA GLU A 52 11.40 -9.42 -28.22
C GLU A 52 12.80 -8.82 -28.35
N ASP A 53 13.79 -9.54 -27.82
CA ASP A 53 15.21 -9.19 -27.65
C ASP A 53 15.54 -8.36 -26.40
N ALA A 54 15.61 -9.05 -25.26
CA ALA A 54 16.29 -8.57 -24.06
C ALA A 54 17.82 -8.76 -24.18
N PRO A 55 18.65 -7.70 -24.24
CA PRO A 55 20.04 -7.81 -23.89
C PRO A 55 20.17 -7.69 -22.36
N LEU A 56 20.87 -8.68 -21.79
CA LEU A 56 21.36 -8.71 -20.41
C LEU A 56 21.90 -7.34 -19.96
N TYR A 57 21.22 -6.67 -19.04
CA TYR A 57 21.78 -5.52 -18.32
C TYR A 57 21.93 -5.86 -16.83
N SER A 58 23.11 -6.38 -16.51
CA SER A 58 23.68 -6.31 -15.17
C SER A 58 24.39 -4.96 -15.00
N LYS A 59 24.19 -4.33 -13.84
CA LYS A 59 24.89 -3.13 -13.31
C LYS A 59 24.63 -1.79 -14.02
N ALA A 60 23.92 -0.91 -13.32
CA ALA A 60 24.15 0.54 -13.43
C ALA A 60 24.05 1.17 -12.03
N THR A 61 25.19 1.72 -11.62
CA THR A 61 25.46 2.53 -10.43
C THR A 61 24.58 3.79 -10.46
N VAL A 62 23.88 4.09 -9.35
CA VAL A 62 23.12 5.33 -9.19
C VAL A 62 24.09 6.47 -8.87
N THR A 63 24.45 7.26 -9.87
CA THR A 63 25.05 8.58 -9.66
C THR A 63 23.94 9.63 -9.52
N ASN A 64 23.95 10.29 -8.36
CA ASN A 64 23.26 11.54 -8.07
C ASN A 64 23.37 12.54 -9.24
N PHE A 65 22.24 13.00 -9.76
CA PHE A 65 22.15 14.30 -10.41
C PHE A 65 20.91 15.02 -9.91
N CYS A 66 21.15 16.02 -9.06
CA CYS A 66 20.22 17.08 -8.74
C CYS A 66 20.39 18.16 -9.82
N GLY A 67 19.47 18.22 -10.76
CA GLY A 67 19.34 19.30 -11.73
C GLY A 67 18.00 19.98 -11.49
N ALA A 68 18.05 21.18 -10.91
CA ALA A 68 16.89 22.04 -10.78
C ALA A 68 16.54 22.58 -12.18
N ASP A 69 15.32 22.32 -12.62
CA ASP A 69 14.61 23.21 -13.53
C ASP A 69 13.19 23.41 -13.01
N ALA A 70 12.83 24.68 -12.93
CA ALA A 70 11.55 25.18 -12.47
C ALA A 70 10.47 24.98 -13.54
N ASP A 71 9.22 24.98 -13.10
CA ASP A 71 7.99 24.98 -13.89
C ASP A 71 7.49 23.61 -14.41
N ASP A 72 6.95 22.81 -13.50
CA ASP A 72 5.68 22.10 -13.77
C ASP A 72 4.94 21.81 -12.45
N THR A 73 3.82 22.50 -12.22
CA THR A 73 2.95 22.33 -11.03
C THR A 73 2.01 21.14 -11.22
N SER A 74 2.60 19.98 -11.48
CA SER A 74 1.90 18.70 -11.69
C SER A 74 2.45 17.63 -10.73
N LEU A 75 2.60 17.94 -9.44
CA LEU A 75 2.96 16.96 -8.43
C LEU A 75 1.75 16.09 -8.08
N SER A 76 1.49 15.10 -8.93
CA SER A 76 0.70 13.93 -8.58
C SER A 76 1.54 13.07 -7.63
N PHE A 77 1.25 13.17 -6.33
CA PHE A 77 1.80 12.29 -5.30
C PHE A 77 1.16 10.90 -5.47
N VAL A 78 1.75 10.07 -6.32
CA VAL A 78 1.53 8.63 -6.27
C VAL A 78 2.74 8.02 -5.57
N VAL A 79 2.64 7.90 -4.25
CA VAL A 79 3.51 6.98 -3.51
C VAL A 79 3.01 5.58 -3.79
N LEU A 80 3.52 4.99 -4.87
CA LEU A 80 3.54 3.54 -5.00
C LEU A 80 4.50 3.05 -3.93
N GLY A 81 3.96 2.54 -2.83
CA GLY A 81 4.72 1.85 -1.80
C GLY A 81 5.39 0.62 -2.43
N LYS A 82 6.66 0.77 -2.83
CA LYS A 82 7.53 -0.32 -3.31
C LYS A 82 7.48 -1.52 -2.35
N ASP A 83 7.42 -1.23 -1.06
CA ASP A 83 7.47 -2.23 0.01
C ASP A 83 6.24 -3.15 0.03
N SER A 84 5.09 -2.72 -0.47
CA SER A 84 3.88 -3.55 -0.47
C SER A 84 3.83 -4.53 -1.64
N LEU A 85 4.48 -4.22 -2.76
CA LEU A 85 4.41 -5.04 -3.98
C LEU A 85 5.50 -6.13 -3.95
N ASP A 86 6.68 -5.82 -3.43
CA ASP A 86 7.78 -6.76 -3.22
C ASP A 86 7.44 -7.83 -2.16
N THR A 87 6.72 -7.44 -1.09
CA THR A 87 6.31 -8.37 -0.03
C THR A 87 5.24 -9.37 -0.52
N ILE A 88 4.33 -8.94 -1.39
CA ILE A 88 3.29 -9.82 -1.97
C ILE A 88 3.90 -10.78 -3.01
N GLN A 89 4.86 -10.32 -3.82
CA GLN A 89 5.53 -11.19 -4.80
C GLN A 89 6.40 -12.27 -4.15
N GLN A 90 7.12 -11.97 -3.06
CA GLN A 90 8.01 -12.96 -2.42
C GLN A 90 7.27 -13.98 -1.56
N SER A 91 6.15 -13.62 -0.94
CA SER A 91 5.39 -14.50 -0.04
C SER A 91 4.37 -15.40 -0.74
N SER A 92 3.94 -15.04 -1.96
CA SER A 92 2.86 -15.74 -2.69
C SER A 92 3.34 -16.61 -3.85
N LEU A 93 4.60 -16.51 -4.25
CA LEU A 93 5.19 -17.37 -5.29
C LEU A 93 5.87 -18.56 -4.61
N ALA A 94 5.28 -19.75 -4.72
CA ALA A 94 6.01 -20.98 -4.45
C ALA A 94 7.31 -20.97 -5.27
N SER A 95 8.45 -21.05 -4.58
CA SER A 95 9.77 -20.96 -5.19
C SER A 95 9.86 -21.96 -6.35
N TYR A 96 10.10 -21.46 -7.56
CA TYR A 96 10.27 -22.28 -8.75
C TYR A 96 11.34 -23.36 -8.53
N VAL A 97 12.37 -23.03 -7.75
CA VAL A 97 13.45 -23.94 -7.34
C VAL A 97 12.91 -25.07 -6.46
N ASP A 98 12.02 -24.77 -5.51
CA ASP A 98 11.46 -25.78 -4.60
C ASP A 98 10.51 -26.73 -5.34
N ILE A 99 9.70 -26.20 -6.27
CA ILE A 99 8.83 -27.00 -7.15
C ILE A 99 9.69 -27.91 -8.04
N GLN A 100 10.76 -27.36 -8.63
CA GLN A 100 11.65 -28.10 -9.50
C GLN A 100 12.38 -29.21 -8.73
N GLN A 101 12.95 -28.91 -7.56
CA GLN A 101 13.63 -29.89 -6.72
C GLN A 101 12.68 -31.02 -6.26
N LYS A 102 11.45 -30.68 -5.88
CA LYS A 102 10.42 -31.65 -5.49
C LYS A 102 9.99 -32.52 -6.67
N SER A 103 9.82 -31.94 -7.86
CA SER A 103 9.49 -32.68 -9.09
C SER A 103 10.62 -33.62 -9.54
N MET A 104 11.88 -33.28 -9.27
CA MET A 104 13.02 -34.15 -9.59
C MET A 104 13.26 -35.26 -8.56
N SER A 105 12.79 -35.08 -7.32
CA SER A 105 12.95 -36.06 -6.23
C SER A 105 11.99 -37.25 -6.30
N ILE A 106 10.95 -37.17 -7.13
CA ILE A 106 9.92 -38.20 -7.27
C ILE A 106 10.23 -39.02 -8.53
N ASP A 107 10.55 -40.31 -8.37
CA ASP A 107 10.70 -41.22 -9.51
C ASP A 107 9.32 -41.68 -10.01
N TYR A 108 8.75 -40.86 -10.90
CA TYR A 108 7.45 -41.13 -11.50
C TYR A 108 7.42 -42.43 -12.30
N ASN A 109 8.55 -42.88 -12.85
CA ASN A 109 8.59 -44.11 -13.66
C ASN A 109 8.42 -45.35 -12.79
N SER A 110 9.07 -45.38 -11.63
CA SER A 110 8.90 -46.45 -10.63
C SER A 110 7.46 -46.49 -10.08
N MET A 111 6.89 -45.32 -9.79
CA MET A 111 5.51 -45.22 -9.30
C MET A 111 4.48 -45.69 -10.35
N ILE A 112 4.61 -45.26 -11.61
CA ILE A 112 3.70 -45.64 -12.70
C ILE A 112 3.85 -47.13 -13.04
N ALA A 113 5.06 -47.69 -12.98
CA ALA A 113 5.30 -49.11 -13.20
C ALA A 113 4.69 -50.02 -12.11
N SER A 114 4.44 -49.48 -10.91
CA SER A 114 3.79 -50.20 -9.81
C SER A 114 2.26 -50.22 -9.88
N TRP A 115 1.66 -49.45 -10.80
CA TRP A 115 0.21 -49.38 -10.94
C TRP A 115 -0.32 -50.47 -11.87
N ASP A 116 -1.43 -51.11 -11.46
CA ASP A 116 -2.17 -52.00 -12.36
C ASP A 116 -3.00 -51.19 -13.37
N SER A 117 -3.48 -51.85 -14.42
CA SER A 117 -4.28 -51.18 -15.46
C SER A 117 -5.52 -50.48 -14.89
N ALA A 118 -6.17 -51.02 -13.85
CA ALA A 118 -7.37 -50.41 -13.28
C ALA A 118 -7.04 -49.13 -12.51
N GLU A 119 -5.94 -49.13 -11.77
CA GLU A 119 -5.43 -48.01 -10.99
C GLU A 119 -4.96 -46.87 -11.90
N VAL A 120 -4.31 -47.18 -13.03
CA VAL A 120 -3.96 -46.19 -14.07
C VAL A 120 -5.21 -45.52 -14.63
N HIS A 121 -6.25 -46.29 -14.99
CA HIS A 121 -7.51 -45.73 -15.51
C HIS A 121 -8.23 -44.88 -14.46
N ARG A 122 -8.21 -45.30 -13.20
CA ARG A 122 -8.77 -44.57 -12.07
C ARG A 122 -8.07 -43.21 -11.90
N LYS A 123 -6.74 -43.20 -11.88
CA LYS A 123 -5.91 -41.98 -11.77
C LYS A 123 -6.09 -41.06 -12.96
N LEU A 124 -6.20 -41.60 -14.17
CA LEU A 124 -6.48 -40.81 -15.36
C LEU A 124 -7.85 -40.12 -15.29
N ASN A 125 -8.87 -40.83 -14.82
CA ASN A 125 -10.20 -40.24 -14.63
C ASN A 125 -10.23 -39.17 -13.54
N GLU A 126 -9.51 -39.38 -12.42
CA GLU A 126 -9.33 -38.35 -11.39
C GLU A 126 -8.68 -37.09 -11.98
N LEU A 127 -7.59 -37.26 -12.73
CA LEU A 127 -6.91 -36.13 -13.38
C LEU A 127 -7.79 -35.41 -14.41
N LEU A 128 -8.58 -36.13 -15.20
CA LEU A 128 -9.52 -35.52 -16.15
C LEU A 128 -10.63 -34.74 -15.43
N GLN A 129 -11.14 -35.26 -14.31
CA GLN A 129 -12.14 -34.58 -13.50
C GLN A 129 -11.55 -33.33 -12.84
N GLU A 130 -10.35 -33.43 -12.28
CA GLU A 130 -9.62 -32.28 -11.73
C GLU A 130 -9.35 -31.23 -12.81
N ASN A 131 -8.92 -31.63 -14.00
CA ASN A 131 -8.69 -30.72 -15.13
C ASN A 131 -9.98 -29.98 -15.53
N THR A 132 -11.10 -30.69 -15.56
CA THR A 132 -12.42 -30.10 -15.84
C THR A 132 -12.81 -29.08 -14.76
N LYS A 133 -12.59 -29.43 -13.49
CA LYS A 133 -12.84 -28.53 -12.36
C LYS A 133 -11.94 -27.29 -12.42
N LEU A 134 -10.64 -27.46 -12.67
CA LEU A 134 -9.69 -26.36 -12.82
C LEU A 134 -10.07 -25.45 -13.98
N LYS A 135 -10.51 -26.01 -15.12
CA LYS A 135 -10.97 -25.22 -16.27
C LYS A 135 -12.19 -24.36 -15.92
N GLU A 136 -13.15 -24.90 -15.16
CA GLU A 136 -14.31 -24.14 -14.70
C GLU A 136 -13.91 -23.08 -13.65
N THR A 137 -13.04 -23.41 -12.71
CA THR A 137 -12.50 -22.44 -11.75
C THR A 137 -11.74 -21.31 -12.46
N LEU A 138 -10.95 -21.61 -13.49
CA LEU A 138 -10.25 -20.60 -14.28
C LEU A 138 -11.23 -19.71 -15.05
N LYS A 139 -12.31 -20.28 -15.59
CA LYS A 139 -13.38 -19.52 -16.24
C LYS A 139 -14.08 -18.58 -15.25
N GLN A 140 -14.40 -19.06 -14.06
CA GLN A 140 -14.99 -18.25 -12.98
C GLN A 140 -14.02 -17.15 -12.53
N ASN A 141 -12.72 -17.46 -12.39
CA ASN A 141 -11.69 -16.50 -12.04
C ASN A 141 -11.55 -15.40 -13.12
N ASN A 142 -11.60 -15.76 -14.40
CA ASN A 142 -11.60 -14.79 -15.50
C ASN A 142 -12.83 -13.88 -15.47
N ILE A 143 -14.02 -14.40 -15.14
CA ILE A 143 -15.24 -13.59 -14.99
C ILE A 143 -15.08 -12.64 -13.80
N ALA A 144 -14.60 -13.13 -12.65
CA ALA A 144 -14.36 -12.33 -11.47
C ALA A 144 -13.32 -11.22 -11.75
N MET A 145 -12.21 -11.54 -12.42
CA MET A 145 -11.21 -10.55 -12.84
C MET A 145 -11.82 -9.49 -13.75
N LYS A 146 -12.67 -9.88 -14.70
CA LYS A 146 -13.36 -8.92 -15.57
C LYS A 146 -14.30 -8.01 -14.80
N GLN A 147 -15.01 -8.54 -13.80
CA GLN A 147 -15.86 -7.75 -12.91
C GLN A 147 -15.03 -6.76 -12.07
N GLN A 148 -13.94 -7.22 -11.47
CA GLN A 148 -13.01 -6.37 -10.71
C GLN A 148 -12.41 -5.27 -11.59
N PHE A 149 -12.00 -5.61 -12.80
CA PHE A 149 -11.50 -4.63 -13.77
C PHE A 149 -12.55 -3.57 -14.11
N ASN A 150 -13.80 -3.97 -14.35
CA ASN A 150 -14.89 -3.04 -14.62
C ASN A 150 -15.18 -2.14 -13.41
N SER A 151 -15.18 -2.67 -12.18
CA SER A 151 -15.34 -1.87 -10.96
C SER A 151 -14.21 -0.87 -10.76
N LEU A 152 -12.97 -1.26 -11.10
CA LEU A 152 -11.83 -0.35 -11.06
C LEU A 152 -11.95 0.75 -12.13
N ALA A 153 -12.43 0.41 -13.32
CA ALA A 153 -12.67 1.37 -14.39
C ALA A 153 -13.75 2.39 -13.99
N THR A 154 -14.88 1.96 -13.42
CA THR A 154 -15.92 2.88 -12.93
C THR A 154 -15.42 3.78 -11.81
N TRP A 155 -14.64 3.24 -10.86
CA TRP A 155 -14.03 4.03 -9.79
C TRP A 155 -13.05 5.08 -10.35
N HIS A 156 -12.25 4.70 -11.35
CA HIS A 156 -11.35 5.63 -12.01
C HIS A 156 -12.10 6.77 -12.72
N GLU A 157 -13.20 6.45 -13.43
CA GLU A 157 -14.06 7.46 -14.07
C GLU A 157 -14.68 8.41 -13.04
N GLU A 158 -15.16 7.90 -11.91
CA GLU A 158 -15.70 8.71 -10.82
C GLU A 158 -14.65 9.67 -10.23
N ILE A 159 -13.44 9.18 -10.00
CA ILE A 159 -12.32 10.01 -9.54
C ILE A 159 -11.99 11.12 -10.53
N MET A 160 -11.93 10.78 -11.82
CA MET A 160 -11.67 11.78 -12.87
C MET A 160 -12.77 12.83 -12.92
N LYS A 161 -14.04 12.43 -12.72
CA LYS A 161 -15.17 13.36 -12.63
C LYS A 161 -15.05 14.29 -11.42
N VAL A 162 -14.75 13.76 -10.24
CA VAL A 162 -14.53 14.58 -9.02
C VAL A 162 -13.37 15.55 -9.22
N HIS A 163 -12.26 15.12 -9.83
CA HIS A 163 -11.14 16.00 -10.15
C HIS A 163 -11.54 17.12 -11.12
N GLN A 164 -12.31 16.83 -12.16
CA GLN A 164 -12.84 17.85 -13.07
C GLN A 164 -13.77 18.82 -12.35
N ASP A 165 -14.67 18.33 -11.49
CA ASP A 165 -15.58 19.17 -10.70
C ASP A 165 -14.81 20.09 -9.75
N HIS A 166 -13.79 19.58 -9.06
CA HIS A 166 -12.91 20.39 -8.22
C HIS A 166 -12.18 21.45 -9.06
N LYS A 167 -11.61 21.06 -10.20
CA LYS A 167 -10.94 21.99 -11.12
C LYS A 167 -11.87 23.12 -11.57
N LYS A 168 -13.14 22.80 -11.87
CA LYS A 168 -14.17 23.77 -12.22
C LYS A 168 -14.50 24.70 -11.05
N LYS A 169 -14.77 24.16 -9.85
CA LYS A 169 -15.03 24.96 -8.64
C LYS A 169 -13.86 25.88 -8.28
N PHE A 170 -12.63 25.44 -8.47
CA PHE A 170 -11.44 26.28 -8.27
C PHE A 170 -11.37 27.42 -9.30
N ALA A 171 -11.72 27.18 -10.56
CA ALA A 171 -11.80 28.22 -11.58
C ALA A 171 -12.88 29.26 -11.24
N GLU A 172 -14.09 28.81 -10.89
CA GLU A 172 -15.21 29.68 -10.48
C GLU A 172 -14.85 30.51 -9.24
N THR A 173 -14.22 29.89 -8.23
CA THR A 173 -13.75 30.60 -7.02
C THR A 173 -12.70 31.64 -7.36
N ARG A 174 -11.76 31.33 -8.27
CA ARG A 174 -10.72 32.26 -8.73
C ARG A 174 -11.34 33.45 -9.47
N GLU A 175 -12.35 33.21 -10.31
CA GLU A 175 -13.10 34.27 -11.00
C GLU A 175 -13.85 35.16 -10.00
N LEU A 176 -14.52 34.57 -9.01
CA LEU A 176 -15.22 35.32 -7.95
C LEU A 176 -14.25 36.19 -7.15
N ILE A 177 -13.08 35.66 -6.76
CA ILE A 177 -12.04 36.43 -6.08
C ILE A 177 -11.58 37.60 -6.95
N ASN A 178 -11.37 37.38 -8.25
CA ASN A 178 -10.98 38.43 -9.17
C ASN A 178 -12.07 39.51 -9.32
N TYR A 179 -13.35 39.10 -9.38
CA TYR A 179 -14.48 40.02 -9.39
C TYR A 179 -14.51 40.88 -8.13
N LEU A 180 -14.44 40.26 -6.94
CA LEU A 180 -14.43 40.98 -5.66
C LEU A 180 -13.21 41.88 -5.50
N LYS A 181 -12.03 41.49 -6.03
CA LYS A 181 -10.85 42.36 -6.07
C LYS A 181 -11.07 43.58 -6.95
N LYS A 182 -11.71 43.41 -8.11
CA LYS A 182 -12.05 44.52 -9.02
C LYS A 182 -13.08 45.45 -8.39
N GLU A 183 -14.13 44.90 -7.80
CA GLU A 183 -15.16 45.68 -7.09
C GLU A 183 -14.55 46.44 -5.89
N ASN A 184 -13.68 45.81 -5.10
CA ASN A 184 -12.96 46.50 -4.03
C ASN A 184 -12.04 47.60 -4.55
N ALA A 185 -11.37 47.40 -5.69
CA ALA A 185 -10.57 48.45 -6.32
C ALA A 185 -11.44 49.62 -6.79
N ASP A 186 -12.60 49.34 -7.40
CA ASP A 186 -13.56 50.36 -7.85
C ASP A 186 -14.18 51.11 -6.67
N LEU A 187 -14.56 50.41 -5.60
CA LEU A 187 -15.07 51.03 -4.37
C LEU A 187 -14.01 51.89 -3.70
N LYS A 188 -12.76 51.42 -3.63
CA LYS A 188 -11.64 52.20 -3.11
C LYS A 188 -11.35 53.43 -3.97
N MET A 189 -11.45 53.33 -5.29
CA MET A 189 -11.37 54.46 -6.22
C MET A 189 -12.51 55.44 -6.00
N ARG A 190 -13.76 54.98 -5.85
CA ARG A 190 -14.91 55.84 -5.56
C ARG A 190 -14.75 56.54 -4.21
N LEU A 191 -14.37 55.84 -3.15
CA LEU A 191 -14.11 56.45 -1.84
C LEU A 191 -12.98 57.47 -1.91
N SER A 192 -11.91 57.19 -2.68
CA SER A 192 -10.82 58.16 -2.87
C SER A 192 -11.28 59.38 -3.69
N ALA A 193 -12.11 59.17 -4.71
CA ALA A 193 -12.68 60.23 -5.54
C ALA A 193 -13.68 61.10 -4.76
N GLU A 194 -14.49 60.48 -3.91
CA GLU A 194 -15.48 61.12 -3.04
C GLU A 194 -14.78 61.92 -1.92
N LEU A 195 -13.64 61.43 -1.42
CA LEU A 195 -12.76 62.15 -0.51
C LEU A 195 -12.09 63.35 -1.22
N THR A 196 -11.68 63.23 -2.49
CA THR A 196 -11.17 64.38 -3.26
C THR A 196 -12.27 65.38 -3.60
N SER A 197 -13.51 64.96 -3.88
CA SER A 197 -14.63 65.88 -4.10
C SER A 197 -15.07 66.58 -2.82
N HIS A 198 -14.97 65.94 -1.66
CA HIS A 198 -15.20 66.60 -0.37
C HIS A 198 -14.05 67.52 0.04
N THR A 199 -12.84 67.31 -0.50
CA THR A 199 -11.71 68.22 -0.28
C THR A 199 -11.83 69.45 -1.19
N GLU A 200 -12.29 69.33 -2.45
CA GLU A 200 -12.53 70.50 -3.32
C GLU A 200 -13.83 71.26 -2.98
N MET A 201 -14.90 70.60 -2.54
CA MET A 201 -16.14 71.26 -2.09
C MET A 201 -16.08 71.75 -0.63
N GLY A 202 -15.06 71.34 0.12
CA GLY A 202 -14.89 71.65 1.55
C GLY A 202 -14.11 72.94 1.84
N TYR A 203 -13.47 73.57 0.85
CA TYR A 203 -12.69 74.80 1.04
C TYR A 203 -13.39 76.10 0.61
N GLU A 204 -14.62 76.07 0.07
CA GLU A 204 -15.36 77.29 -0.30
C GLU A 204 -16.58 77.62 0.58
N LEU A 205 -17.02 76.74 1.50
CA LEU A 205 -18.25 76.94 2.29
C LEU A 205 -18.03 77.21 3.79
N LEU A 206 -16.85 77.69 4.19
CA LEU A 206 -16.55 78.05 5.59
C LEU A 206 -15.95 79.45 5.78
N ASP A 207 -15.98 80.34 4.79
CA ASP A 207 -15.37 81.69 4.90
C ASP A 207 -16.34 82.87 4.62
N ALA A 208 -17.62 82.74 4.99
CA ALA A 208 -18.60 83.81 4.73
C ALA A 208 -19.59 84.12 5.87
N ASN A 209 -19.29 83.81 7.14
CA ASN A 209 -20.20 84.23 8.22
C ASN A 209 -19.59 84.70 9.54
N ASP A 210 -18.33 85.14 9.54
CA ASP A 210 -17.73 85.76 10.72
C ASP A 210 -16.95 87.03 10.35
N LYS A 211 -17.69 88.13 10.13
CA LYS A 211 -17.32 89.52 10.48
C LYS A 211 -18.30 90.54 9.90
N GLN A 212 -18.63 91.52 10.73
CA GLN A 212 -19.38 92.79 10.53
C GLN A 212 -20.83 92.75 11.03
N ASN A 213 -21.30 93.65 11.89
CA ASN A 213 -20.67 94.78 12.55
C ASN A 213 -21.53 95.18 13.76
N ASN A 214 -20.92 95.16 14.95
CA ASN A 214 -21.33 95.99 16.07
C ASN A 214 -20.87 97.43 15.76
N ARG A 215 -21.80 98.40 15.66
CA ARG A 215 -21.65 99.80 16.13
C ARG A 215 -22.77 100.74 15.63
N LYS A 216 -23.18 101.62 16.56
CA LYS A 216 -23.96 102.88 16.43
C LYS A 216 -25.48 102.78 16.55
N GLY A 217 -25.94 102.77 17.80
CA GLY A 217 -27.16 103.48 18.19
C GLY A 217 -26.76 104.76 18.91
N GLU A 218 -26.94 105.91 18.27
CA GLU A 218 -26.96 107.22 18.94
C GLU A 218 -27.99 108.14 18.26
N LYS A 219 -29.05 108.42 19.05
CA LYS A 219 -29.89 109.62 19.19
C LYS A 219 -30.53 110.31 17.98
N VAL A 220 -31.78 110.72 18.26
CA VAL A 220 -32.56 111.92 17.88
C VAL A 220 -33.98 111.46 17.51
N SER A 221 -35.11 112.03 17.91
CA SER A 221 -35.59 112.87 19.03
C SER A 221 -36.94 113.44 18.54
N ILE A 222 -38.03 113.21 19.29
CA ILE A 222 -39.10 114.20 19.60
C ILE A 222 -40.13 114.50 18.47
N PRO A 223 -41.39 114.96 18.74
CA PRO A 223 -42.24 114.92 19.95
C PRO A 223 -43.67 114.38 19.72
N GLU A 224 -44.24 113.76 20.75
CA GLU A 224 -45.68 113.89 21.06
C GLU A 224 -45.95 115.27 21.66
N ASN A 225 -46.93 115.99 21.12
CA ASN A 225 -47.34 117.31 21.59
C ASN A 225 -48.64 117.21 22.41
N LYS A 226 -48.58 117.68 23.64
CA LYS A 226 -49.70 117.80 24.59
C LYS A 226 -50.59 118.98 24.22
N LEU A 227 -51.91 118.86 24.38
CA LEU A 227 -52.72 120.03 24.75
C LEU A 227 -53.97 119.62 25.54
N SER A 228 -53.89 119.78 26.85
CA SER A 228 -55.04 119.81 27.76
C SER A 228 -54.62 120.54 29.03
N ARG A 229 -54.88 121.86 29.06
CA ARG A 229 -55.08 122.64 30.28
C ARG A 229 -55.60 124.03 29.96
N SER A 230 -56.72 124.37 30.62
CA SER A 230 -56.80 125.50 31.55
C SER A 230 -57.97 126.46 31.30
N VAL A 231 -59.03 126.25 32.11
CA VAL A 231 -59.83 127.27 32.81
C VAL A 231 -60.75 128.12 31.92
N ILE A 232 -62.04 127.82 31.84
CA ILE A 232 -63.11 128.26 32.77
C ILE A 232 -62.99 129.75 33.15
N ALA A 233 -63.57 130.61 32.32
CA ALA A 233 -64.52 131.67 32.68
C ALA A 233 -64.38 132.86 31.72
N GLU A 234 -65.24 132.90 30.70
CA GLU A 234 -66.13 134.05 30.54
C GLU A 234 -67.19 133.70 29.48
N LEU A 235 -68.28 133.18 30.02
CA LEU A 235 -69.61 133.37 29.48
C LEU A 235 -69.77 134.83 29.04
N ASN A 236 -69.84 135.07 27.72
CA ASN A 236 -70.78 135.95 27.03
C ASN A 236 -70.23 136.43 25.68
N SER A 237 -70.28 135.56 24.69
CA SER A 237 -70.58 135.98 23.31
C SER A 237 -71.12 134.79 22.52
N ILE A 238 -72.20 134.21 23.07
CA ILE A 238 -73.04 133.26 22.37
C ILE A 238 -73.76 134.04 21.26
N LEU A 239 -73.92 133.39 20.09
CA LEU A 239 -74.89 133.67 19.03
C LEU A 239 -74.32 134.35 17.76
N ASN A 240 -73.42 133.70 16.99
CA ASN A 240 -73.50 133.81 15.51
C ASN A 240 -72.69 132.87 14.58
N GLU A 241 -71.98 131.82 15.02
CA GLU A 241 -71.12 131.01 14.08
C GLU A 241 -71.42 129.50 13.98
N ASP A 242 -72.56 129.01 14.50
CA ASP A 242 -72.85 127.57 14.62
C ASP A 242 -73.50 126.89 13.38
N ILE A 243 -73.53 127.52 12.21
CA ILE A 243 -74.19 126.91 11.01
C ILE A 243 -73.20 126.30 10.01
N GLU A 244 -71.93 126.72 9.96
CA GLU A 244 -71.00 126.27 8.91
C GLU A 244 -70.07 125.10 9.31
N LYS A 245 -69.89 124.80 10.61
CA LYS A 245 -69.08 123.64 11.04
C LYS A 245 -69.79 122.29 10.95
N LYS A 246 -71.12 122.27 10.81
CA LYS A 246 -71.90 121.02 10.77
C LYS A 246 -71.90 120.34 9.39
N ARG A 247 -71.62 121.07 8.31
CA ARG A 247 -71.58 120.51 6.94
C ARG A 247 -70.25 119.85 6.57
N VAL A 248 -69.12 120.29 7.12
CA VAL A 248 -67.80 119.72 6.81
C VAL A 248 -67.55 118.41 7.58
N GLN A 249 -68.09 118.25 8.79
CA GLN A 249 -67.96 117.00 9.56
C GLN A 249 -68.80 115.82 9.04
N GLU A 250 -69.94 116.07 8.38
CA GLU A 250 -70.79 115.00 7.83
C GLU A 250 -70.27 114.46 6.48
N GLN A 251 -69.53 115.26 5.72
CA GLN A 251 -69.02 114.88 4.39
C GLN A 251 -67.69 114.08 4.45
N ASP A 252 -66.78 114.42 5.37
CA ASP A 252 -65.54 113.65 5.58
C ASP A 252 -65.79 112.30 6.28
N ALA A 253 -66.74 112.24 7.23
CA ALA A 253 -67.12 111.00 7.91
C ALA A 253 -67.80 109.98 6.98
N THR A 254 -68.51 110.47 5.94
CA THR A 254 -69.17 109.61 4.96
C THR A 254 -68.19 109.06 3.92
N THR A 255 -67.18 109.82 3.49
CA THR A 255 -66.13 109.29 2.59
C THR A 255 -65.18 108.32 3.29
N GLU A 256 -64.78 108.58 4.54
CA GLU A 256 -63.90 107.70 5.29
C GLU A 256 -64.59 106.37 5.69
N SER A 257 -65.90 106.41 5.97
CA SER A 257 -66.69 105.19 6.21
C SER A 257 -66.89 104.35 4.94
N VAL A 258 -67.11 104.98 3.78
CA VAL A 258 -67.20 104.27 2.49
C VAL A 258 -65.85 103.64 2.12
N GLN A 259 -64.73 104.31 2.38
CA GLN A 259 -63.40 103.75 2.14
C GLN A 259 -63.09 102.54 3.04
N LYS A 260 -63.45 102.62 4.34
CA LYS A 260 -63.34 101.49 5.28
C LYS A 260 -64.24 100.32 4.88
N ILE A 261 -65.45 100.58 4.36
CA ILE A 261 -66.35 99.54 3.86
C ILE A 261 -65.74 98.85 2.63
N ALA A 262 -65.23 99.61 1.65
CA ALA A 262 -64.59 99.04 0.46
C ALA A 262 -63.33 98.23 0.81
N GLU A 263 -62.56 98.67 1.80
CA GLU A 263 -61.35 97.97 2.27
C GLU A 263 -61.69 96.70 3.06
N LEU A 264 -62.76 96.73 3.88
CA LEU A 264 -63.32 95.54 4.53
C LEU A 264 -63.91 94.55 3.52
N GLU A 265 -64.63 95.02 2.50
CA GLU A 265 -65.16 94.18 1.42
C GLU A 265 -64.04 93.50 0.63
N LYS A 266 -62.95 94.22 0.33
CA LYS A 266 -61.76 93.65 -0.28
C LYS A 266 -61.11 92.59 0.62
N GLN A 267 -60.93 92.87 1.92
CA GLN A 267 -60.42 91.88 2.88
C GLN A 267 -61.31 90.63 2.97
N ILE A 268 -62.64 90.77 2.87
CA ILE A 268 -63.58 89.65 2.86
C ILE A 268 -63.39 88.79 1.61
N VAL A 269 -63.21 89.41 0.43
CA VAL A 269 -62.95 88.70 -0.83
C VAL A 269 -61.61 87.96 -0.78
N ASP A 270 -60.54 88.62 -0.33
CA ASP A 270 -59.21 88.02 -0.20
C ASP A 270 -59.23 86.87 0.81
N SER A 271 -59.91 87.05 1.95
CA SER A 271 -60.08 85.98 2.97
C SER A 271 -60.88 84.80 2.44
N LYS A 272 -61.91 85.06 1.62
CA LYS A 272 -62.72 84.00 0.99
C LYS A 272 -61.90 83.22 -0.05
N GLN A 273 -61.03 83.90 -0.79
CA GLN A 273 -60.13 83.25 -1.73
C GLN A 273 -59.09 82.38 -1.01
N LEU A 274 -58.44 82.90 0.03
CA LEU A 274 -57.50 82.13 0.86
C LEU A 274 -58.16 80.89 1.48
N LEU A 275 -59.39 81.01 1.96
CA LEU A 275 -60.15 79.87 2.50
C LEU A 275 -60.44 78.81 1.43
N GLU A 276 -60.69 79.20 0.18
CA GLU A 276 -60.93 78.24 -0.91
C GLU A 276 -59.63 77.58 -1.38
N GLU A 277 -58.52 78.33 -1.40
CA GLU A 277 -57.17 77.78 -1.65
C GLU A 277 -56.79 76.76 -0.58
N GLU A 278 -57.01 77.07 0.70
CA GLU A 278 -56.77 76.15 1.83
C GLU A 278 -57.67 74.90 1.75
N LYS A 279 -58.96 75.05 1.43
CA LYS A 279 -59.84 73.89 1.15
C LYS A 279 -59.33 73.04 -0.01
N SER A 280 -58.81 73.67 -1.07
CA SER A 280 -58.24 72.95 -2.20
C SER A 280 -56.96 72.19 -1.84
N ALA A 281 -56.10 72.79 -1.00
CA ALA A 281 -54.89 72.17 -0.49
C ALA A 281 -55.23 70.99 0.43
N PHE A 282 -56.18 71.17 1.35
CA PHE A 282 -56.66 70.12 2.23
C PHE A 282 -57.26 68.94 1.46
N ARG A 283 -58.02 69.19 0.37
CA ARG A 283 -58.52 68.13 -0.52
C ARG A 283 -57.39 67.34 -1.18
N LYS A 284 -56.33 68.02 -1.65
CA LYS A 284 -55.16 67.36 -2.24
C LYS A 284 -54.40 66.53 -1.22
N GLU A 285 -54.22 67.05 -0.02
CA GLU A 285 -53.58 66.34 1.09
C GLU A 285 -54.38 65.08 1.48
N GLN A 286 -55.71 65.19 1.55
CA GLN A 286 -56.57 64.04 1.82
C GLN A 286 -56.43 62.94 0.75
N GLU A 287 -56.34 63.31 -0.53
CA GLU A 287 -56.13 62.32 -1.60
C GLU A 287 -54.72 61.72 -1.56
N ASN A 288 -53.69 62.52 -1.27
CA ASN A 288 -52.31 62.02 -1.09
C ASN A 288 -52.23 60.99 0.05
N LEU A 289 -52.82 61.29 1.21
CA LEU A 289 -52.91 60.36 2.34
C LEU A 289 -53.67 59.09 1.97
N ARG A 290 -54.70 59.21 1.12
CA ARG A 290 -55.45 58.06 0.62
C ARG A 290 -54.60 57.17 -0.28
N ILE A 291 -53.77 57.75 -1.14
CA ILE A 291 -52.83 57.02 -2.01
C ILE A 291 -51.75 56.35 -1.15
N GLU A 292 -51.15 57.07 -0.20
CA GLU A 292 -50.13 56.54 0.70
C GLU A 292 -50.66 55.36 1.53
N LYS A 293 -51.88 55.46 2.04
CA LYS A 293 -52.54 54.35 2.75
C LYS A 293 -52.67 53.10 1.86
N LYS A 294 -53.08 53.26 0.59
CA LYS A 294 -53.16 52.13 -0.36
C LYS A 294 -51.77 51.52 -0.62
N LEU A 295 -50.74 52.36 -0.72
CA LEU A 295 -49.36 51.90 -0.91
C LEU A 295 -48.88 51.10 0.31
N LEU A 296 -49.11 51.60 1.52
CA LEU A 296 -48.78 50.90 2.77
C LEU A 296 -49.51 49.56 2.88
N ASP A 297 -50.80 49.51 2.54
CA ASP A 297 -51.56 48.25 2.52
C ASP A 297 -50.97 47.25 1.51
N SER A 298 -50.53 47.71 0.33
CA SER A 298 -49.87 46.84 -0.66
C SER A 298 -48.51 46.33 -0.17
N ARG A 299 -47.73 47.18 0.50
CA ARG A 299 -46.43 46.79 1.07
C ARG A 299 -46.61 45.80 2.22
N LYS A 300 -47.61 46.01 3.08
CA LYS A 300 -47.96 45.09 4.17
C LYS A 300 -48.29 43.70 3.64
N LYS A 301 -49.12 43.59 2.60
CA LYS A 301 -49.45 42.30 1.96
C LYS A 301 -48.21 41.61 1.39
N THR A 302 -47.31 42.39 0.79
CA THR A 302 -46.07 41.85 0.23
C THR A 302 -45.17 41.29 1.34
N LEU A 303 -45.01 42.03 2.45
CA LEU A 303 -44.25 41.59 3.61
C LEU A 303 -44.86 40.35 4.28
N GLU A 304 -46.18 40.23 4.31
CA GLU A 304 -46.87 39.07 4.86
C GLU A 304 -46.61 37.79 4.04
N ILE A 305 -46.57 37.92 2.70
CA ILE A 305 -46.17 36.82 1.81
C ILE A 305 -44.69 36.49 1.99
N GLU A 306 -43.81 37.48 2.04
CA GLU A 306 -42.38 37.29 2.29
C GLU A 306 -42.15 36.56 3.63
N TYR A 307 -42.84 36.95 4.69
CA TYR A 307 -42.75 36.31 6.01
C TYR A 307 -43.20 34.85 5.98
N LYS A 308 -44.31 34.56 5.29
CA LYS A 308 -44.80 33.19 5.11
C LYS A 308 -43.79 32.34 4.36
N ASN A 309 -43.27 32.83 3.24
CA ASN A 309 -42.25 32.13 2.45
C ASN A 309 -40.98 31.86 3.27
N LEU A 310 -40.56 32.83 4.11
CA LEU A 310 -39.38 32.67 4.96
C LEU A 310 -39.59 31.60 6.03
N ASN A 311 -40.81 31.50 6.57
CA ASN A 311 -41.18 30.43 7.49
C ASN A 311 -41.18 29.05 6.81
N ASP A 312 -41.74 28.96 5.60
CA ASP A 312 -41.75 27.70 4.83
C ASP A 312 -40.32 27.24 4.52
N VAL A 313 -39.42 28.16 4.13
CA VAL A 313 -37.99 27.86 3.92
C VAL A 313 -37.32 27.40 5.21
N LYS A 314 -37.64 28.03 6.35
CA LYS A 314 -37.08 27.63 7.65
C LYS A 314 -37.50 26.21 8.03
N GLU A 315 -38.75 25.82 7.79
CA GLU A 315 -39.24 24.47 8.03
C GLU A 315 -38.53 23.44 7.14
N LEU A 316 -38.34 23.75 5.85
CA LEU A 316 -37.59 22.90 4.92
C LEU A 316 -36.14 22.69 5.36
N LEU A 317 -35.44 23.76 5.75
CA LEU A 317 -34.06 23.66 6.25
C LEU A 317 -33.98 22.84 7.55
N GLN A 318 -35.00 22.94 8.42
CA GLN A 318 -35.06 22.14 9.63
C GLN A 318 -35.26 20.65 9.32
N GLN A 319 -36.05 20.32 8.31
CA GLN A 319 -36.24 18.95 7.84
C GLN A 319 -34.98 18.39 7.19
N GLU A 320 -34.30 19.18 6.35
CA GLU A 320 -33.02 18.82 5.74
C GLU A 320 -31.95 18.54 6.81
N ARG A 321 -31.88 19.39 7.85
CA ARG A 321 -30.96 19.17 8.99
C ARG A 321 -31.22 17.83 9.68
N ILE A 322 -32.48 17.45 9.89
CA ILE A 322 -32.83 16.17 10.50
C ILE A 322 -32.41 15.01 9.59
N SER A 323 -32.73 15.10 8.29
CA SER A 323 -32.36 14.07 7.31
C SER A 323 -30.84 13.87 7.22
N LEU A 324 -30.07 14.97 7.18
CA LEU A 324 -28.60 14.91 7.16
C LEU A 324 -28.04 14.30 8.45
N GLN A 325 -28.66 14.56 9.60
CA GLN A 325 -28.23 13.99 10.87
C GLN A 325 -28.53 12.48 10.97
N GLU A 326 -29.64 12.03 10.37
CA GLU A 326 -29.96 10.60 10.23
C GLU A 326 -28.97 9.90 9.30
N GLU A 327 -28.64 10.52 8.16
CA GLU A 327 -27.63 10.01 7.22
C GLU A 327 -26.25 9.92 7.88
N GLN A 328 -25.83 10.97 8.61
CA GLN A 328 -24.59 10.97 9.38
C GLN A 328 -24.56 9.82 10.39
N SER A 329 -25.65 9.63 11.14
CA SER A 329 -25.74 8.55 12.14
C SER A 329 -25.67 7.16 11.48
N SER A 330 -26.26 7.00 10.30
CA SER A 330 -26.18 5.76 9.53
C SER A 330 -24.77 5.49 9.01
N LEU A 331 -24.08 6.53 8.50
CA LEU A 331 -22.71 6.43 8.03
C LEU A 331 -21.74 6.09 9.17
N ASP A 332 -21.93 6.71 10.34
CA ASP A 332 -21.14 6.41 11.54
C ASP A 332 -21.33 4.95 11.99
N GLN A 333 -22.57 4.45 11.96
CA GLN A 333 -22.85 3.05 12.27
C GLN A 333 -22.20 2.10 11.25
N GLN A 334 -22.25 2.43 9.96
CA GLN A 334 -21.64 1.64 8.91
C GLN A 334 -20.11 1.61 9.06
N SER A 335 -19.49 2.76 9.32
CA SER A 335 -18.06 2.90 9.58
C SER A 335 -17.62 2.01 10.75
N LEU A 336 -18.34 2.05 11.87
CA LEU A 336 -18.07 1.23 13.05
C LEU A 336 -18.15 -0.28 12.74
N LEU A 337 -19.13 -0.69 11.94
CA LEU A 337 -19.27 -2.10 11.53
C LEU A 337 -18.10 -2.54 10.65
N TYR A 338 -17.68 -1.71 9.69
CA TYR A 338 -16.50 -2.00 8.86
C TYR A 338 -15.24 -2.09 9.69
N GLU A 339 -15.00 -1.13 10.59
CA GLU A 339 -13.83 -1.12 11.46
C GLU A 339 -13.80 -2.36 12.37
N THR A 340 -14.94 -2.72 12.97
CA THR A 340 -15.06 -3.89 13.84
C THR A 340 -14.85 -5.19 13.07
N HIS A 341 -15.44 -5.32 11.88
CA HIS A 341 -15.28 -6.51 11.04
C HIS A 341 -13.84 -6.66 10.56
N TYR A 342 -13.22 -5.57 10.10
CA TYR A 342 -11.83 -5.54 9.66
C TYR A 342 -10.90 -5.92 10.81
N LYS A 343 -11.06 -5.30 11.98
CA LYS A 343 -10.27 -5.62 13.18
C LYS A 343 -10.39 -7.11 13.56
N LYS A 344 -11.62 -7.65 13.55
CA LYS A 344 -11.86 -9.06 13.85
C LYS A 344 -11.23 -10.00 12.83
N ALA A 345 -11.29 -9.66 11.54
CA ALA A 345 -10.65 -10.43 10.48
C ALA A 345 -9.13 -10.45 10.66
N LEU A 346 -8.52 -9.28 10.86
CA LEU A 346 -7.08 -9.14 11.08
C LEU A 346 -6.60 -9.93 12.31
N GLU A 347 -7.37 -9.88 13.39
CA GLU A 347 -7.06 -10.62 14.62
C GLU A 347 -7.22 -12.14 14.45
N SER A 348 -8.16 -12.59 13.62
CA SER A 348 -8.29 -14.00 13.25
C SER A 348 -7.13 -14.49 12.39
N GLU A 349 -6.63 -13.65 11.49
CA GLU A 349 -5.49 -13.97 10.63
C GLU A 349 -4.19 -13.99 11.43
N LYS A 350 -3.99 -13.02 12.33
CA LYS A 350 -2.88 -13.01 13.29
C LYS A 350 -2.84 -14.30 14.11
N LYS A 351 -3.98 -14.75 14.63
CA LYS A 351 -4.07 -16.02 15.39
C LYS A 351 -3.72 -17.24 14.54
N LYS A 352 -4.14 -17.28 13.27
CA LYS A 352 -3.75 -18.36 12.35
C LYS A 352 -2.25 -18.36 12.10
N PHE A 353 -1.66 -17.19 11.89
CA PHE A 353 -0.22 -17.05 11.69
C PHE A 353 0.57 -17.50 12.92
N GLU A 354 0.12 -17.10 14.12
CA GLU A 354 0.71 -17.52 15.39
C GLU A 354 0.69 -19.05 15.57
N VAL A 355 -0.44 -19.70 15.26
CA VAL A 355 -0.54 -21.17 15.28
C VAL A 355 0.43 -21.81 14.27
N ASN A 356 0.52 -21.30 13.05
CA ASN A 356 1.44 -21.81 12.04
C ASN A 356 2.92 -21.63 12.46
N CYS A 357 3.28 -20.48 13.03
CA CYS A 357 4.63 -20.26 13.56
C CYS A 357 4.97 -21.26 14.67
N ASN A 358 4.04 -21.48 15.60
CA ASN A 358 4.23 -22.46 16.67
C ASN A 358 4.38 -23.88 16.11
N GLN A 359 3.60 -24.25 15.09
CA GLN A 359 3.74 -25.53 14.42
C GLN A 359 5.13 -25.68 13.76
N LEU A 360 5.59 -24.68 13.01
CA LEU A 360 6.92 -24.69 12.40
C LEU A 360 8.03 -24.79 13.44
N ILE A 361 7.89 -24.10 14.58
CA ILE A 361 8.85 -24.20 15.70
C ILE A 361 8.88 -25.63 16.25
N THR A 362 7.72 -26.28 16.42
CA THR A 362 7.68 -27.67 16.88
C THR A 362 8.30 -28.65 15.88
N GLU A 363 8.04 -28.47 14.58
CA GLU A 363 8.63 -29.29 13.52
C GLU A 363 10.15 -29.10 13.45
N LEU A 364 10.64 -27.87 13.55
CA LEU A 364 12.07 -27.57 13.65
C LEU A 364 12.70 -28.22 14.89
N GLY A 365 12.00 -28.20 16.03
CA GLY A 365 12.46 -28.89 17.25
C GLY A 365 12.63 -30.40 17.07
N ILE A 366 11.64 -31.07 16.45
CA ILE A 366 11.70 -32.51 16.16
C ILE A 366 12.85 -32.82 15.19
N MET A 367 13.02 -32.00 14.15
CA MET A 367 14.11 -32.18 13.18
C MET A 367 15.48 -31.98 13.84
N HIS A 368 15.62 -31.00 14.74
CA HIS A 368 16.86 -30.78 15.48
C HIS A 368 17.21 -31.97 16.37
N GLU A 369 16.25 -32.50 17.13
CA GLU A 369 16.47 -33.70 17.97
C GLU A 369 16.84 -34.93 17.12
N SER A 370 16.22 -35.09 15.94
CA SER A 370 16.58 -36.16 14.99
C SER A 370 18.01 -36.02 14.46
N LEU A 371 18.42 -34.80 14.15
CA LEU A 371 19.79 -34.51 13.71
C LEU A 371 20.81 -34.79 14.81
N GLU A 372 20.54 -34.37 16.05
CA GLU A 372 21.42 -34.66 17.19
C GLU A 372 21.59 -36.17 17.40
N LYS A 373 20.50 -36.94 17.31
CA LYS A 373 20.56 -38.41 17.39
C LYS A 373 21.43 -39.01 16.28
N LYS A 374 21.25 -38.55 15.04
CA LYS A 374 22.08 -39.01 13.91
C LYS A 374 23.54 -38.64 14.09
N GLU A 375 23.84 -37.44 14.57
CA GLU A 375 25.20 -36.99 14.83
C GLU A 375 25.87 -37.84 15.92
N ALA A 376 25.14 -38.20 16.99
CA ALA A 376 25.64 -39.12 18.00
C ALA A 376 25.95 -40.51 17.43
N THR A 377 25.08 -41.06 16.56
CA THR A 377 25.35 -42.35 15.91
C THR A 377 26.56 -42.31 14.97
N ILE A 378 26.76 -41.20 14.26
CA ILE A 378 27.93 -41.01 13.39
C ILE A 378 29.20 -41.02 14.25
N LYS A 379 29.22 -40.30 15.37
CA LYS A 379 30.38 -40.27 16.28
C LYS A 379 30.73 -41.67 16.83
N GLU A 380 29.73 -42.48 17.16
CA GLU A 380 30.00 -43.86 17.62
C GLU A 380 30.56 -44.73 16.49
N LEU A 381 29.98 -44.66 15.28
CA LEU A 381 30.49 -45.40 14.12
C LEU A 381 31.91 -44.97 13.73
N GLU A 382 32.25 -43.68 13.83
CA GLU A 382 33.60 -43.18 13.61
C GLU A 382 34.60 -43.77 14.61
N LYS A 383 34.19 -43.91 15.87
CA LYS A 383 35.00 -44.54 16.92
C LYS A 383 35.19 -46.04 16.68
N GLU A 384 34.14 -46.76 16.31
CA GLU A 384 34.24 -48.18 15.92
C GLU A 384 35.17 -48.37 14.71
N LEU A 385 35.06 -47.50 13.70
CA LEU A 385 35.92 -47.53 12.52
C LEU A 385 37.38 -47.29 12.89
N MET A 386 37.65 -46.34 13.79
CA MET A 386 39.00 -46.09 14.31
C MET A 386 39.57 -47.32 15.02
N GLN A 387 38.78 -47.97 15.88
CA GLN A 387 39.18 -49.19 16.57
C GLN A 387 39.51 -50.32 15.58
N HIS A 388 38.63 -50.57 14.61
CA HIS A 388 38.88 -51.59 13.59
C HIS A 388 40.12 -51.30 12.75
N LYS A 389 40.42 -50.01 12.48
CA LYS A 389 41.64 -49.63 11.77
C LYS A 389 42.89 -49.95 12.58
N GLU A 390 42.86 -49.75 13.90
CA GLU A 390 43.94 -50.14 14.81
C GLU A 390 44.11 -51.66 14.86
N ASP A 391 43.01 -52.41 14.99
CA ASP A 391 43.03 -53.88 15.00
C ASP A 391 43.62 -54.44 13.69
N ILE A 392 43.22 -53.89 12.53
CA ILE A 392 43.79 -54.26 11.23
C ILE A 392 45.28 -53.97 11.18
N SER A 393 45.73 -52.82 11.68
CA SER A 393 47.16 -52.46 11.72
C SER A 393 47.97 -53.44 12.60
N LEU A 394 47.40 -53.84 13.74
CA LEU A 394 48.01 -54.82 14.64
C LEU A 394 48.11 -56.20 13.97
N LEU A 395 47.02 -56.69 13.37
CA LEU A 395 47.00 -57.97 12.66
C LEU A 395 47.95 -57.98 11.46
N GLN A 396 48.04 -56.89 10.70
CA GLN A 396 49.01 -56.73 9.62
C GLN A 396 50.45 -56.81 10.13
N THR A 397 50.73 -56.22 11.30
CA THR A 397 52.05 -56.29 11.93
C THR A 397 52.35 -57.73 12.38
N GLN A 398 51.38 -58.40 12.99
CA GLN A 398 51.51 -59.81 13.40
C GLN A 398 51.77 -60.74 12.20
N LEU A 399 51.04 -60.55 11.09
CA LEU A 399 51.26 -61.34 9.87
C LEU A 399 52.68 -61.15 9.32
N LYS A 400 53.20 -59.91 9.30
CA LYS A 400 54.58 -59.65 8.87
C LYS A 400 55.62 -60.35 9.73
N LEU A 401 55.43 -60.36 11.05
CA LEU A 401 56.32 -61.07 11.98
C LEU A 401 56.30 -62.58 11.71
N TYR A 402 55.12 -63.19 11.54
CA TYR A 402 55.02 -64.61 11.20
C TYR A 402 55.60 -64.96 9.83
N GLU A 403 55.43 -64.09 8.84
CA GLU A 403 56.08 -64.27 7.53
C GLU A 403 57.60 -64.22 7.64
N GLU A 404 58.15 -63.33 8.46
CA GLU A 404 59.58 -63.23 8.73
C GLU A 404 60.10 -64.48 9.46
N ASP A 405 59.46 -64.87 10.56
CA ASP A 405 59.80 -66.08 11.33
C ASP A 405 59.77 -67.33 10.44
N PHE A 406 58.72 -67.50 9.65
CA PHE A 406 58.59 -68.62 8.71
C PHE A 406 59.67 -68.59 7.62
N GLY A 407 60.04 -67.39 7.15
CA GLY A 407 61.14 -67.19 6.21
C GLY A 407 62.50 -67.55 6.80
N GLN A 408 62.76 -67.17 8.06
CA GLN A 408 63.98 -67.52 8.79
C GLN A 408 64.07 -69.03 9.03
N GLU A 409 62.99 -69.66 9.51
CA GLU A 409 62.91 -71.10 9.74
C GLU A 409 63.17 -71.89 8.44
N ARG A 410 62.62 -71.44 7.31
CA ARG A 410 62.89 -72.04 6.00
C ARG A 410 64.37 -71.98 5.64
N LYS A 411 65.02 -70.83 5.80
CA LYS A 411 66.46 -70.67 5.53
C LYS A 411 67.31 -71.57 6.43
N LEU A 412 66.99 -71.65 7.72
CA LEU A 412 67.68 -72.56 8.66
C LEU A 412 67.52 -74.02 8.24
N LYS A 413 66.31 -74.41 7.81
CA LYS A 413 66.04 -75.77 7.32
C LYS A 413 66.77 -76.09 6.02
N GLU A 414 66.90 -75.14 5.10
CA GLU A 414 67.70 -75.27 3.88
C GLU A 414 69.18 -75.48 4.22
N LEU A 415 69.75 -74.65 5.11
CA LEU A 415 71.13 -74.78 5.58
C LEU A 415 71.39 -76.14 6.27
N ALA A 416 70.48 -76.56 7.16
CA ALA A 416 70.61 -77.86 7.83
C ALA A 416 70.53 -79.03 6.83
N LEU A 417 69.74 -78.90 5.76
CA LEU A 417 69.68 -79.89 4.70
C LEU A 417 70.99 -79.94 3.89
N GLU A 418 71.58 -78.79 3.59
CA GLU A 418 72.90 -78.70 2.94
C GLU A 418 74.00 -79.35 3.79
N GLU A 419 74.06 -79.02 5.09
CA GLU A 419 75.00 -79.65 6.03
C GLU A 419 74.79 -81.16 6.15
N LYS A 420 73.53 -81.61 6.23
CA LYS A 420 73.19 -83.04 6.25
C LYS A 420 73.69 -83.75 4.99
N ASN A 421 73.48 -83.15 3.81
CA ASN A 421 73.94 -83.71 2.55
C ASN A 421 75.47 -83.77 2.50
N ALA A 422 76.16 -82.71 2.93
CA ALA A 422 77.62 -82.68 3.01
C ALA A 422 78.19 -83.74 3.97
N LEU A 423 77.58 -83.91 5.14
CA LEU A 423 77.94 -84.97 6.09
C LEU A 423 77.67 -86.36 5.52
N SER A 424 76.54 -86.55 4.82
CA SER A 424 76.20 -87.82 4.16
C SER A 424 77.22 -88.16 3.08
N GLU A 425 77.67 -87.19 2.27
CA GLU A 425 78.74 -87.38 1.29
C GLU A 425 80.07 -87.73 1.96
N HIS A 426 80.42 -87.03 3.04
CA HIS A 426 81.65 -87.32 3.79
C HIS A 426 81.63 -88.73 4.38
N LEU A 427 80.50 -89.14 4.97
CA LEU A 427 80.30 -90.48 5.50
C LEU A 427 80.39 -91.54 4.39
N GLN A 428 79.77 -91.30 3.24
CA GLN A 428 79.84 -92.19 2.08
C GLN A 428 81.29 -92.35 1.59
N LYS A 429 82.05 -91.26 1.47
CA LYS A 429 83.49 -91.29 1.14
C LYS A 429 84.28 -92.11 2.17
N GLN A 430 83.95 -91.99 3.45
CA GLN A 430 84.62 -92.75 4.52
C GLN A 430 84.28 -94.24 4.45
N ILE A 431 83.03 -94.60 4.14
CA ILE A 431 82.61 -95.99 3.91
C ILE A 431 83.39 -96.57 2.74
N GLU A 432 83.44 -95.87 1.60
CA GLU A 432 84.19 -96.29 0.41
C GLU A 432 85.68 -96.46 0.69
N PHE A 433 86.29 -95.52 1.44
CA PHE A 433 87.69 -95.62 1.86
C PHE A 433 87.94 -96.83 2.78
N HIS A 434 87.03 -97.10 3.72
CA HIS A 434 87.14 -98.26 4.60
C HIS A 434 86.96 -99.57 3.83
N GLU A 435 86.02 -99.65 2.88
CA GLU A 435 85.87 -100.79 1.98
C GLU A 435 87.15 -101.01 1.14
N GLN A 436 87.72 -99.97 0.56
CA GLN A 436 89.00 -100.05 -0.18
C GLN A 436 90.18 -100.48 0.73
N SER A 437 90.22 -99.98 1.97
CA SER A 437 91.23 -100.39 2.96
C SER A 437 91.04 -101.85 3.39
N LYS A 438 89.80 -102.34 3.48
CA LYS A 438 89.48 -103.74 3.78
C LYS A 438 89.92 -104.66 2.64
N ILE A 439 89.65 -104.27 1.39
CA ILE A 439 90.13 -104.96 0.17
C ILE A 439 91.67 -104.96 0.08
N SER A 440 92.32 -103.89 0.54
CA SER A 440 93.78 -103.78 0.61
C SER A 440 94.39 -104.62 1.74
N SER A 441 93.69 -104.73 2.87
CA SER A 441 94.05 -105.61 4.00
C SER A 441 93.84 -107.10 3.65
N GLU A 442 92.84 -107.42 2.81
CA GLU A 442 92.62 -108.76 2.25
C GLU A 442 93.70 -109.19 1.23
N ARG A 443 94.48 -108.26 0.65
CA ARG A 443 95.64 -108.57 -0.21
C ARG A 443 96.95 -108.79 0.56
N HIS A 444 96.98 -108.53 1.87
CA HIS A 444 98.10 -108.83 2.75
C HIS A 444 97.64 -109.55 4.01
N LYS A 445 97.18 -110.81 3.84
CA LYS A 445 97.19 -111.86 4.89
C LYS A 445 96.89 -113.25 4.28
N ASN A 446 97.87 -113.80 3.58
CA ASN A 446 98.08 -115.25 3.51
C ASN A 446 99.39 -115.54 4.27
N SER A 447 99.28 -115.83 5.56
CA SER A 447 100.03 -116.86 6.29
C SER A 447 100.15 -116.52 7.78
N ALA A 448 99.73 -117.52 8.56
CA ALA A 448 100.06 -117.80 9.95
C ALA A 448 99.44 -116.96 11.09
N GLY A 449 98.84 -117.72 12.02
CA GLY A 449 98.87 -117.39 13.45
C GLY A 449 97.50 -117.11 14.04
N GLY A 450 96.83 -118.16 14.50
CA GLY A 450 95.58 -118.04 15.24
C GLY A 450 95.75 -117.34 16.58
N LEU A 451 94.61 -116.94 17.15
CA LEU A 451 94.37 -116.87 18.58
C LEU A 451 92.85 -116.89 18.77
N GLN A 452 92.37 -118.01 19.32
CA GLN A 452 91.13 -118.05 20.06
C GLN A 452 91.19 -117.00 21.19
N HIS A 453 90.14 -116.21 21.33
CA HIS A 453 89.79 -115.57 22.59
C HIS A 453 88.24 -115.49 22.67
N PRO A 454 87.68 -115.47 23.88
CA PRO A 454 86.60 -116.35 24.32
C PRO A 454 85.25 -115.61 24.25
N PRO A 455 84.11 -116.31 24.33
CA PRO A 455 82.83 -115.64 24.49
C PRO A 455 82.85 -114.93 25.86
N LEU A 456 82.88 -113.60 25.84
CA LEU A 456 82.70 -112.81 27.05
C LEU A 456 81.27 -113.08 27.56
N PRO A 457 81.10 -113.58 28.79
CA PRO A 457 79.77 -113.82 29.34
C PRO A 457 79.07 -112.46 29.55
N TYR A 458 77.83 -112.37 29.10
CA TYR A 458 77.00 -111.19 29.27
C TYR A 458 76.50 -111.15 30.72
N SER A 459 76.91 -110.16 31.51
CA SER A 459 76.52 -110.02 32.91
C SER A 459 75.40 -109.00 33.11
N CYS A 460 74.41 -109.33 33.93
CA CYS A 460 73.35 -108.40 34.32
C CYS A 460 73.90 -107.32 35.26
N PRO A 461 73.78 -106.02 34.93
CA PRO A 461 74.32 -104.96 35.78
C PRO A 461 73.59 -104.82 37.13
N ASN A 462 72.39 -105.41 37.28
CA ASN A 462 71.62 -105.28 38.52
C ASN A 462 71.93 -106.38 39.55
N CYS A 463 72.29 -107.59 39.12
CA CYS A 463 72.56 -108.70 40.04
C CYS A 463 73.85 -109.49 39.74
N ASN A 464 74.67 -109.05 38.78
CA ASN A 464 75.96 -109.63 38.37
C ASN A 464 75.94 -111.13 37.98
N LEU A 465 74.77 -111.69 37.63
CA LEU A 465 74.67 -113.03 37.06
C LEU A 465 75.15 -113.03 35.59
N THR A 466 75.91 -114.04 35.20
CA THR A 466 76.54 -114.18 33.88
C THR A 466 75.74 -115.13 32.97
N TYR A 467 75.62 -114.75 31.70
CA TYR A 467 74.82 -115.45 30.70
C TYR A 467 75.62 -115.72 29.43
N GLU A 468 75.44 -116.92 28.88
CA GLU A 468 76.18 -117.41 27.71
C GLU A 468 75.77 -116.73 26.40
N ASN A 469 74.59 -116.09 26.34
CA ASN A 469 74.17 -115.33 25.18
C ASN A 469 73.28 -114.13 25.55
N LEU A 470 73.21 -113.17 24.64
CA LEU A 470 72.49 -111.90 24.82
C LEU A 470 70.97 -112.09 25.04
N ARG A 471 70.36 -113.13 24.45
CA ARG A 471 68.94 -113.45 24.62
C ARG A 471 68.59 -113.88 26.04
N LEU A 472 69.47 -114.66 26.68
CA LEU A 472 69.29 -115.07 28.07
C LEU A 472 69.49 -113.88 29.03
N LEU A 473 70.42 -112.97 28.71
CA LEU A 473 70.57 -111.71 29.43
C LEU A 473 69.32 -110.84 29.32
N GLU A 474 68.76 -110.62 28.12
CA GLU A 474 67.54 -109.82 27.93
C GLU A 474 66.33 -110.39 28.68
N ALA A 475 66.13 -111.71 28.63
CA ALA A 475 65.05 -112.37 29.37
C ALA A 475 65.21 -112.21 30.90
N HIS A 476 66.46 -112.26 31.38
CA HIS A 476 66.76 -112.06 32.79
C HIS A 476 66.65 -110.59 33.21
N VAL A 477 67.19 -109.63 32.46
CA VAL A 477 67.12 -108.19 32.75
C VAL A 477 65.67 -107.73 32.89
N ASN A 478 64.77 -108.22 32.03
CA ASN A 478 63.34 -107.93 32.13
C ASN A 478 62.70 -108.44 33.44
N ARG A 479 63.16 -109.57 34.00
CA ARG A 479 62.74 -110.04 35.34
C ARG A 479 63.48 -109.33 36.48
N CYS A 480 64.76 -109.04 36.30
CA CYS A 480 65.64 -108.45 37.30
C CYS A 480 65.34 -106.96 37.54
N LEU A 481 64.68 -106.30 36.58
CA LEU A 481 64.11 -104.95 36.72
C LEU A 481 62.67 -104.95 37.28
N SER A 482 62.04 -106.12 37.41
CA SER A 482 60.69 -106.30 37.97
C SER A 482 60.71 -106.73 39.45
N ILE A 483 61.90 -106.87 40.03
CA ILE A 483 62.13 -107.14 41.46
C ILE A 483 62.89 -105.91 41.99
N ASP A 484 62.17 -104.80 42.05
CA ASP A 484 62.31 -103.72 43.02
C ASP A 484 60.98 -102.95 43.07
#